data_AF-A0AAN4ZE94-F1
#
_entry.id   AF-A0AAN4ZE94-F1
#
_cell.length_a   1.000
_cell.length_b   1.000
_cell.length_c   1.000
_cell.angle_alpha   90.00
_cell.angle_beta   90.00
_cell.angle_gamma   90.00
#
_symmetry.space_group_name_H-M   'P 1'
#
loop_
_entity.id
_entity.type
_entity.pdbx_description
1 polymer ?
#
loop_
_entity_poly.entity_id
_entity_poly.type
_entity_poly.pdbx_seq_one_letter_code
_entity_poly.pdbx_strand_id
1 'polypeptide(L)'
;SVLAPIFFVLLILSPVVSSDDNCVWQGTAPWCAPDDCSEGWTEIIRRGWWDYWTSDSIFPEFGKPCWGKGQKVLCCKNSVVRKD
;
A
#
# COMPACT_ATOMS: atom_id res chain seq x y z
N SER A 1 -46.10 -8.52 -1.16
CA SER A 1 -44.88 -9.34 -1.03
C SER A 1 -43.67 -8.44 -1.19
N VAL A 2 -42.91 -8.30 -0.11
CA VAL A 2 -41.76 -7.39 0.01
C VAL A 2 -40.51 -8.19 -0.38
N LEU A 3 -39.88 -7.84 -1.51
CA LEU A 3 -38.58 -8.38 -1.95
C LEU A 3 -37.69 -7.16 -2.24
N ALA A 4 -37.15 -6.58 -1.17
CA ALA A 4 -35.73 -6.66 -0.84
C ALA A 4 -34.87 -5.63 -1.61
N PRO A 5 -34.68 -4.41 -1.05
CA PRO A 5 -33.70 -3.45 -1.53
C PRO A 5 -32.33 -3.85 -0.98
N ILE A 6 -31.75 -4.96 -1.43
CA ILE A 6 -30.50 -5.51 -0.86
C ILE A 6 -29.30 -5.38 -1.82
N PHE A 7 -29.51 -4.95 -3.06
CA PHE A 7 -28.42 -4.89 -4.05
C PHE A 7 -27.64 -3.57 -4.10
N PHE A 8 -28.08 -2.51 -3.41
CA PHE A 8 -27.48 -1.17 -3.54
C PHE A 8 -26.49 -0.77 -2.42
N VAL A 9 -26.34 -1.60 -1.38
CA VAL A 9 -25.57 -1.22 -0.17
C VAL A 9 -24.11 -1.72 -0.21
N LEU A 10 -23.73 -2.56 -1.18
CA LEU A 10 -22.38 -3.16 -1.25
C LEU A 10 -21.33 -2.34 -2.05
N LEU A 11 -21.68 -1.16 -2.57
CA LEU A 11 -20.77 -0.32 -3.37
C LEU A 11 -20.12 0.86 -2.62
N ILE A 12 -20.36 1.01 -1.31
CA ILE A 12 -19.96 2.21 -0.55
C ILE A 12 -18.93 1.97 0.56
N LEU A 13 -18.27 0.80 0.58
CA LEU A 13 -17.04 0.60 1.34
C LEU A 13 -15.87 0.33 0.39
N SER A 14 -15.59 1.29 -0.49
CA SER A 14 -14.21 1.42 -0.96
C SER A 14 -13.39 1.82 0.27
N PRO A 15 -12.39 1.04 0.71
CA PRO A 15 -11.43 1.57 1.66
C PRO A 15 -10.83 2.81 1.00
N VAL A 16 -11.08 3.98 1.58
CA VAL A 16 -10.30 5.18 1.31
C VAL A 16 -8.89 4.80 1.75
N VAL A 17 -8.11 4.28 0.80
CA VAL A 17 -6.67 4.14 0.95
C VAL A 17 -6.18 5.58 1.05
N SER A 18 -5.86 5.99 2.27
CA SER A 18 -5.18 7.25 2.53
C SER A 18 -3.73 7.09 2.06
N SER A 19 -3.53 7.09 0.75
CA SER A 19 -2.20 7.26 0.19
C SER A 19 -1.82 8.71 0.42
N ASP A 20 -0.75 8.95 1.16
CA ASP A 20 -0.01 10.19 0.98
C ASP A 20 0.34 10.26 -0.52
N ASP A 21 -0.11 11.30 -1.23
CA ASP A 21 0.13 11.44 -2.68
C ASP A 21 1.63 11.49 -3.03
N ASN A 22 2.50 11.62 -2.02
CA ASN A 22 3.94 11.68 -2.19
C ASN A 22 4.62 10.33 -1.98
N CYS A 23 3.98 9.36 -1.33
CA CYS A 23 4.58 8.08 -0.97
C CYS A 23 3.58 6.92 -1.13
N VAL A 24 3.95 5.90 -1.91
CA VAL A 24 3.08 4.76 -2.22
C VAL A 24 3.81 3.43 -2.04
N TRP A 25 3.13 2.47 -1.42
CA TRP A 25 3.59 1.08 -1.39
C TRP A 25 3.29 0.40 -2.74
N GLN A 26 4.33 -0.04 -3.43
CA GLN A 26 4.21 -0.84 -4.64
C GLN A 26 4.34 -2.34 -4.32
N GLY A 27 3.57 -3.15 -5.04
CA GLY A 27 3.48 -4.60 -4.84
C GLY A 27 2.10 -5.01 -4.35
N THR A 28 1.44 -5.88 -5.11
CA THR A 28 0.07 -6.32 -4.81
C THR A 28 0.09 -7.62 -3.99
N ALA A 29 -0.57 -7.58 -2.84
CA ALA A 29 -0.83 -8.78 -2.05
C ALA A 29 -1.80 -9.73 -2.81
N PRO A 30 -1.69 -11.06 -2.63
CA PRO A 30 -0.83 -11.71 -1.65
C PRO A 30 0.59 -12.03 -2.12
N TRP A 31 0.96 -12.00 -3.40
CA TRP A 31 2.30 -12.47 -3.82
C TRP A 31 3.46 -11.51 -3.49
N CYS A 32 3.25 -10.21 -3.70
CA CYS A 32 4.20 -9.09 -3.69
C CYS A 32 5.66 -9.39 -4.13
N ALA A 33 5.96 -9.10 -5.39
CA ALA A 33 7.32 -8.97 -5.91
C ALA A 33 7.35 -7.74 -6.82
N PRO A 34 7.39 -6.52 -6.25
CA PRO A 34 7.39 -5.30 -7.01
C PRO A 34 8.75 -5.12 -7.70
N ASP A 35 8.70 -4.50 -8.87
CA ASP A 35 9.86 -3.89 -9.50
C ASP A 35 10.39 -2.73 -8.64
N ASP A 36 11.53 -2.18 -9.05
CA ASP A 36 12.08 -0.98 -8.43
C ASP A 36 11.18 0.24 -8.69
N CYS A 37 11.33 1.26 -7.84
CA CYS A 37 10.61 2.51 -8.01
C CYS A 37 10.86 3.13 -9.39
N SER A 38 9.80 3.59 -10.04
CA SER A 38 9.88 4.26 -11.35
C SER A 38 10.71 5.54 -11.29
N GLU A 39 11.15 6.01 -12.46
CA GLU A 39 11.87 7.28 -12.57
C GLU A 39 11.09 8.44 -11.91
N GLY A 40 11.81 9.29 -11.17
CA GLY A 40 11.22 10.37 -10.38
C GLY A 40 10.77 9.96 -8.98
N TRP A 41 10.93 8.68 -8.61
CA TRP A 41 10.65 8.16 -7.29
C TRP A 41 11.91 7.52 -6.68
N THR A 42 11.98 7.53 -5.36
CA THR A 42 13.07 6.93 -4.57
C THR A 42 12.50 5.84 -3.67
N GLU A 43 13.17 4.69 -3.65
CA GLU A 43 12.91 3.63 -2.67
C GLU A 43 13.36 4.09 -1.29
N ILE A 44 12.41 4.13 -0.36
CA ILE A 44 12.67 4.47 1.04
C ILE A 44 12.89 3.20 1.86
N ILE A 45 12.06 2.19 1.64
CA ILE A 45 12.12 0.94 2.38
C ILE A 45 11.41 -0.19 1.64
N ARG A 46 11.85 -1.43 1.88
CA ARG A 46 11.21 -2.66 1.39
C ARG A 46 10.83 -3.56 2.56
N ARG A 47 9.57 -4.02 2.58
CA ARG A 47 8.97 -4.78 3.71
C ARG A 47 8.16 -5.96 3.25
N GLY A 48 8.28 -7.08 3.95
CA GLY A 48 7.56 -8.33 3.63
C GLY A 48 6.49 -8.71 4.65
N TRP A 49 6.11 -9.99 4.63
CA TRP A 49 5.18 -10.58 5.60
C TRP A 49 5.55 -10.26 7.05
N TRP A 50 6.83 -10.39 7.37
CA TRP A 50 7.35 -10.32 8.74
C TRP A 50 7.37 -8.89 9.28
N ASP A 51 7.46 -7.90 8.39
CA ASP A 51 7.52 -6.48 8.73
C ASP A 51 6.14 -5.81 8.69
N TYR A 52 5.08 -6.59 8.42
CA TYR A 52 3.71 -6.08 8.43
C TYR A 52 3.28 -5.60 9.83
N TRP A 53 3.75 -6.30 10.87
CA TRP A 53 3.37 -6.03 12.26
C TRP A 53 4.19 -4.90 12.91
N THR A 54 5.24 -4.43 12.23
CA THR A 54 6.00 -3.24 12.66
C THR A 54 5.33 -2.00 12.07
N SER A 55 4.34 -1.47 12.79
CA SER A 55 3.70 -0.20 12.45
C SER A 55 4.63 0.96 12.78
N ASP A 56 5.40 1.43 11.79
CA ASP A 56 6.08 2.70 11.89
C ASP A 56 5.11 3.82 11.50
N SER A 57 4.72 4.65 12.47
CA SER A 57 3.76 5.75 12.28
C SER A 57 4.22 6.81 11.28
N ILE A 58 5.48 6.73 10.84
CA ILE A 58 6.11 7.61 9.85
C ILE A 58 5.81 7.22 8.40
N PHE A 59 5.31 6.01 8.15
CA PHE A 59 5.03 5.52 6.80
C PHE A 59 3.53 5.44 6.54
N PRO A 60 3.09 5.59 5.27
CA PRO A 60 1.71 5.33 4.90
C PRO A 60 1.35 3.85 5.15
N GLU A 61 0.04 3.59 5.23
CA GLU A 61 -0.48 2.25 5.53
C GLU A 61 0.05 1.21 4.53
N PHE A 62 0.65 0.13 5.03
CA PHE A 62 1.23 -0.96 4.22
C PHE A 62 0.18 -1.78 3.44
N GLY A 63 -1.09 -1.70 3.85
CA GLY A 63 -2.17 -2.55 3.36
C GLY A 63 -1.97 -4.04 3.71
N LYS A 64 -2.53 -4.95 2.92
CA LYS A 64 -2.51 -6.41 3.21
C LYS A 64 -1.09 -7.01 3.12
N PRO A 65 -0.69 -7.95 3.99
CA PRO A 65 0.65 -8.54 3.96
C PRO A 65 0.88 -9.46 2.75
N CYS A 66 2.17 -9.69 2.44
CA CYS A 66 2.64 -10.49 1.31
C CYS A 66 2.97 -11.92 1.76
N TRP A 67 2.58 -12.96 1.03
CA TRP A 67 2.84 -14.36 1.37
C TRP A 67 4.32 -14.73 1.25
N GLY A 68 4.76 -15.56 2.20
CA GLY A 68 6.09 -16.17 2.20
C GLY A 68 7.20 -15.11 2.22
N LYS A 69 7.96 -15.04 1.12
CA LYS A 69 9.09 -14.11 0.94
C LYS A 69 8.73 -12.87 0.12
N GLY A 70 7.46 -12.68 -0.21
CA GLY A 70 7.02 -11.49 -0.92
C GLY A 70 7.25 -10.21 -0.13
N GLN A 71 7.56 -9.12 -0.82
CA GLN A 71 7.83 -7.80 -0.25
C GLN A 71 7.08 -6.72 -1.02
N LYS A 72 6.78 -5.59 -0.38
CA LYS A 72 6.43 -4.33 -1.03
C LYS A 72 7.57 -3.34 -0.90
N VAL A 73 7.64 -2.39 -1.82
CA VAL A 73 8.56 -1.26 -1.77
C VAL A 73 7.79 0.02 -1.53
N LEU A 74 8.23 0.85 -0.58
CA LEU A 74 7.71 2.20 -0.38
C LEU A 74 8.49 3.15 -1.28
N CYS A 75 7.80 3.67 -2.30
CA CYS A 75 8.35 4.64 -3.22
C CYS A 75 7.82 6.02 -2.87
N CYS A 76 8.71 7.00 -2.71
CA CYS A 76 8.33 8.40 -2.52
C CYS A 76 8.84 9.29 -3.65
N LYS A 77 8.08 10.33 -4.02
CA LYS A 77 8.50 11.30 -5.04
C LYS A 77 9.80 11.97 -4.62
N ASN A 78 10.73 12.12 -5.55
CA ASN A 78 12.03 12.76 -5.27
C ASN A 78 11.90 14.18 -4.70
N SER A 79 10.81 14.89 -5.00
CA SER A 79 10.53 16.24 -4.50
C SER A 79 10.33 16.32 -2.98
N VAL A 80 9.97 15.21 -2.33
CA VAL A 80 9.72 15.18 -0.87
C VAL A 80 10.80 14.44 -0.10
N VAL A 81 11.64 13.67 -0.80
CA VAL A 81 12.76 12.94 -0.19
C VAL A 81 13.90 13.93 0.02
N ARG A 82 14.15 14.28 1.29
CA ARG A 82 15.35 15.03 1.64
C ARG A 82 16.51 14.06 1.72
N LYS A 83 17.56 14.35 0.95
CA LYS A 83 18.84 13.66 1.04
C LYS A 83 19.70 14.49 1.98
N ASP A 84 19.81 14.05 3.22
CA ASP A 84 20.66 14.68 4.23
C ASP A 84 22.15 14.46 3.88
#